data_AF-A0AAU0MPW7-F1
#
_entry.id   AF-A0AAU0MPW7-F1
#
_cell.length_a   1.000
_cell.length_b   1.000
_cell.length_c   1.000
_cell.angle_alpha   90.00
_cell.angle_beta   90.00
_cell.angle_gamma   90.00
#
_symmetry.space_group_name_H-M   'P 1'
#
loop_
_entity.id
_entity.type
_entity.pdbx_description
1 polymer ?
#
loop_
_entity_poly.entity_id
_entity_poly.type
_entity_poly.pdbx_seq_one_letter_code
_entity_poly.pdbx_strand_id
1 'polypeptide(L)'
;MSEHAWESRINWIKVEEWLSNFSGKTGEPIKQERLHALFLLSQFLYFGNLEIRVLLRALFRDLVLLPIIDSINAGFDPGTSSYSLETAVVSELSKTRFLGVGTPSESGVHLLYFFRQENGLSAEHFVDQADLLKVDPRDKSGASFLLRFPDLQRLVFIDDVCGSGETAVRYSKEGPILPEVLRLNPKIELHYYSLFATTDGLRTVRNKSKFGSRSGAVFELDESYKSMSAVSRYLDPTNLPPGISADLVRKMASIYGTSLLPNHPLGYEDGQLLFGFHHNTPDNSLPIIWASPEHSSGIRWTPIFRRYPKGLGL
;
A
#
# COMPACT_ATOMS: atom_id res chain seq x y z
N MET A 1 -6.63 -1.77 -26.54
CA MET A 1 -5.80 -1.55 -25.33
C MET A 1 -4.35 -1.66 -25.76
N SER A 2 -3.49 -0.72 -25.36
CA SER A 2 -2.06 -0.75 -25.70
C SER A 2 -1.40 -1.98 -25.07
N GLU A 3 -0.59 -2.72 -25.84
CA GLU A 3 0.17 -3.89 -25.34
C GLU A 3 1.05 -3.56 -24.12
N HIS A 4 1.42 -2.29 -23.94
CA HIS A 4 2.24 -1.83 -22.83
C HIS A 4 1.47 -1.43 -21.58
N ALA A 5 0.15 -1.27 -21.65
CA ALA A 5 -0.63 -0.74 -20.53
C ALA A 5 -0.55 -1.61 -19.26
N TRP A 6 -0.28 -2.91 -19.43
CA TRP A 6 -0.22 -3.90 -18.35
C TRP A 6 1.03 -4.80 -18.45
N GLU A 7 2.16 -4.24 -18.90
CA GLU A 7 3.44 -4.97 -19.10
C GLU A 7 3.27 -6.27 -19.92
N SER A 8 2.41 -6.24 -20.96
CA SER A 8 2.10 -7.40 -21.80
C SER A 8 1.54 -8.63 -21.06
N ARG A 9 1.09 -8.49 -19.80
CA ARG A 9 0.58 -9.62 -18.99
C ARG A 9 -0.81 -10.10 -19.38
N ILE A 10 -1.59 -9.23 -20.01
CA ILE A 10 -2.96 -9.51 -20.42
C ILE A 10 -3.02 -9.41 -21.94
N ASN A 11 -3.31 -10.53 -22.58
CA ASN A 11 -3.63 -10.60 -24.00
C ASN A 11 -5.15 -10.71 -24.17
N TRP A 12 -5.61 -10.61 -25.43
CA TRP A 12 -7.02 -10.67 -25.74
C TRP A 12 -7.68 -12.01 -25.34
N ILE A 13 -6.96 -13.13 -25.49
CA ILE A 13 -7.45 -14.47 -25.08
C ILE A 13 -7.84 -14.45 -23.60
N LYS A 14 -6.97 -13.91 -22.74
CA LYS A 14 -7.25 -13.82 -21.30
C LYS A 14 -8.41 -12.88 -20.99
N VAL A 15 -8.58 -11.80 -21.76
CA VAL A 15 -9.75 -10.91 -21.63
C VAL A 15 -11.03 -11.68 -21.98
N GLU A 16 -11.04 -12.46 -23.06
CA GLU A 16 -12.20 -13.29 -23.45
C GLU A 16 -12.52 -14.35 -22.41
N GLU A 17 -11.50 -15.01 -21.84
CA GLU A 17 -11.67 -15.97 -20.75
C GLU A 17 -12.27 -15.31 -19.51
N TRP A 18 -11.80 -14.13 -19.11
CA TRP A 18 -12.37 -13.36 -18.00
C TRP A 18 -13.80 -12.89 -18.32
N LEU A 19 -14.06 -12.45 -19.55
CA LEU A 19 -15.38 -12.03 -19.99
C LEU A 19 -16.40 -13.19 -20.00
N SER A 20 -15.92 -14.43 -20.11
CA SER A 20 -16.76 -15.62 -20.07
C SER A 20 -17.45 -15.82 -18.71
N ASN A 21 -16.91 -15.23 -17.65
CA ASN A 21 -17.52 -15.24 -16.32
C ASN A 21 -18.87 -14.49 -16.26
N PHE A 22 -19.05 -13.46 -17.11
CA PHE A 22 -20.27 -12.65 -17.17
C PHE A 22 -21.30 -13.33 -18.09
N SER A 23 -22.44 -13.66 -17.50
CA SER A 23 -23.34 -14.73 -17.92
C SER A 23 -24.82 -14.32 -17.96
N GLY A 24 -25.13 -13.04 -17.72
CA GLY A 24 -26.49 -12.52 -17.66
C GLY A 24 -27.12 -12.60 -16.27
N LYS A 25 -26.34 -12.85 -15.20
CA LYS A 25 -26.88 -12.95 -13.83
C LYS A 25 -27.47 -11.63 -13.34
N THR A 26 -27.10 -10.51 -13.94
CA THR A 26 -27.72 -9.21 -13.65
C THR A 26 -29.14 -9.08 -14.22
N GLY A 27 -29.58 -10.00 -15.08
CA GLY A 27 -30.83 -9.91 -15.83
C GLY A 27 -30.71 -9.13 -17.13
N GLU A 28 -29.55 -8.52 -17.41
CA GLU A 28 -29.26 -7.84 -18.67
C GLU A 28 -28.70 -8.81 -19.73
N PRO A 29 -28.81 -8.48 -21.03
CA PRO A 29 -28.18 -9.26 -22.09
C PRO A 29 -26.67 -9.46 -21.85
N ILE A 30 -26.17 -10.68 -22.09
CA ILE A 30 -24.75 -11.04 -21.88
C ILE A 30 -23.79 -10.06 -22.58
N LYS A 31 -24.13 -9.63 -23.80
CA LYS A 31 -23.33 -8.65 -24.55
C LYS A 31 -23.20 -7.32 -23.80
N GLN A 32 -24.26 -6.89 -23.12
CA GLN A 32 -24.28 -5.64 -22.36
C GLN A 32 -23.46 -5.78 -21.07
N GLU A 33 -23.60 -6.87 -20.31
CA GLU A 33 -22.74 -7.13 -19.15
C GLU A 33 -21.26 -7.13 -19.52
N ARG A 34 -20.89 -7.85 -20.59
CA ARG A 34 -19.49 -7.93 -21.05
C ARG A 34 -18.94 -6.58 -21.51
N LEU A 35 -19.78 -5.73 -22.11
CA LEU A 35 -19.40 -4.35 -22.44
C LEU A 35 -19.09 -3.54 -21.18
N HIS A 36 -19.91 -3.68 -20.13
CA HIS A 36 -19.70 -2.98 -18.85
C HIS A 36 -18.50 -3.52 -18.09
N ALA A 37 -18.24 -4.83 -18.18
CA ALA A 37 -17.03 -5.45 -17.67
C ALA A 37 -15.78 -4.92 -18.40
N LEU A 38 -15.80 -4.82 -19.72
CA LEU A 38 -14.70 -4.21 -20.49
C LEU A 38 -14.47 -2.75 -20.11
N PHE A 39 -15.55 -1.98 -19.94
CA PHE A 39 -15.46 -0.61 -19.44
C PHE A 39 -14.75 -0.58 -18.08
N LEU A 40 -15.20 -1.39 -17.12
CA LEU A 40 -14.59 -1.45 -15.79
C LEU A 40 -13.12 -1.85 -15.84
N LEU A 41 -12.77 -2.83 -16.67
CA LEU A 41 -11.39 -3.27 -16.87
C LEU A 41 -10.52 -2.15 -17.49
N SER A 42 -11.07 -1.33 -18.38
CA SER A 42 -10.36 -0.18 -18.95
C SER A 42 -10.01 0.90 -17.92
N GLN A 43 -10.70 0.91 -16.79
CA GLN A 43 -10.44 1.84 -15.67
C GLN A 43 -9.42 1.30 -14.66
N PHE A 44 -8.93 0.07 -14.84
CA PHE A 44 -8.03 -0.58 -13.88
C PHE A 44 -6.62 0.04 -13.93
N LEU A 45 -6.20 0.63 -12.81
CA LEU A 45 -4.87 1.21 -12.64
C LEU A 45 -3.85 0.09 -12.36
N TYR A 46 -2.89 -0.08 -13.25
CA TYR A 46 -1.85 -1.09 -13.08
C TYR A 46 -0.51 -0.41 -12.81
N PHE A 47 0.14 -0.82 -11.72
CA PHE A 47 1.46 -0.34 -11.35
C PHE A 47 2.49 -1.46 -11.55
N GLY A 48 3.26 -1.31 -12.62
CA GLY A 48 4.36 -2.19 -12.95
C GLY A 48 5.59 -1.95 -12.08
N ASN A 49 6.67 -2.68 -12.38
CA ASN A 49 7.91 -2.55 -11.62
C ASN A 49 8.56 -1.16 -11.80
N LEU A 50 8.44 -0.58 -12.99
CA LEU A 50 8.99 0.75 -13.27
C LEU A 50 8.25 1.82 -12.48
N GLU A 51 6.91 1.78 -12.48
CA GLU A 51 6.08 2.74 -11.77
C GLU A 51 6.34 2.65 -10.27
N ILE A 52 6.39 1.45 -9.70
CA ILE A 52 6.70 1.26 -8.26
C ILE A 52 8.06 1.88 -7.90
N ARG A 53 9.10 1.68 -8.73
CA ARG A 53 10.42 2.29 -8.50
C ARG A 53 10.37 3.82 -8.52
N VAL A 54 9.62 4.41 -9.45
CA VAL A 54 9.41 5.87 -9.49
C VAL A 54 8.72 6.36 -8.21
N LEU A 55 7.70 5.65 -7.75
CA LEU A 55 6.96 6.01 -6.54
C LEU A 55 7.80 5.87 -5.27
N LEU A 56 8.71 4.89 -5.20
CA LEU A 56 9.65 4.77 -4.09
C LEU A 56 10.64 5.94 -4.02
N ARG A 57 11.04 6.51 -5.16
CA ARG A 57 11.83 7.76 -5.20
C ARG A 57 11.01 8.96 -4.72
N ALA A 58 9.76 9.06 -5.16
CA ALA A 58 8.86 10.12 -4.71
C ALA A 58 8.61 10.02 -3.20
N LEU A 59 8.37 8.82 -2.67
CA LEU A 59 8.18 8.57 -1.23
C LEU A 59 9.37 9.08 -0.42
N PHE A 60 10.60 8.70 -0.80
CA PHE A 60 11.79 9.15 -0.09
C PHE A 60 11.97 10.66 -0.20
N ARG A 61 11.91 11.21 -1.42
CA ARG A 61 12.11 12.64 -1.64
C ARG A 61 11.09 13.47 -0.85
N ASP A 62 9.81 13.18 -1.02
CA ASP A 62 8.72 14.06 -0.58
C ASP A 62 8.36 13.85 0.90
N LEU A 63 8.43 12.62 1.40
CA LEU A 63 7.98 12.29 2.76
C LEU A 63 9.13 12.14 3.76
N VAL A 64 10.37 11.99 3.30
CA VAL A 64 11.54 11.81 4.17
C VAL A 64 12.54 12.95 4.00
N LEU A 65 13.08 13.11 2.80
CA LEU A 65 14.23 13.99 2.54
C LEU A 65 13.86 15.48 2.65
N LEU A 66 12.79 15.92 1.98
CA LEU A 66 12.34 17.32 2.04
C LEU A 66 11.98 17.74 3.47
N PRO A 67 11.19 16.96 4.26
CA PRO A 67 10.95 17.28 5.66
C PRO A 67 12.23 17.38 6.53
N ILE A 68 13.24 16.55 6.27
CA ILE A 68 14.54 16.65 6.95
C ILE A 68 15.24 17.96 6.59
N ILE A 69 15.27 18.31 5.29
CA ILE A 69 15.87 19.56 4.81
C ILE A 69 15.15 20.77 5.40
N ASP A 70 13.82 20.76 5.44
CA ASP A 70 13.02 21.86 6.00
C ASP A 70 13.27 22.03 7.50
N SER A 71 13.34 20.93 8.25
CA SER A 71 13.68 20.93 9.69
C SER A 71 15.08 21.50 9.94
N ILE A 72 16.06 21.10 9.13
CA ILE A 72 17.42 21.62 9.18
C ILE A 72 17.44 23.14 8.92
N ASN A 73 16.78 23.59 7.85
CA ASN A 73 16.75 25.00 7.47
C ASN A 73 16.03 25.88 8.51
N ALA A 74 14.97 25.37 9.14
CA ALA A 74 14.25 26.10 10.19
C ALA A 74 15.10 26.35 11.45
N GLY A 75 16.11 25.51 11.69
CA GLY A 75 17.05 25.64 12.80
C GLY A 75 18.31 26.46 12.50
N PHE A 76 18.45 27.02 11.29
CA PHE A 76 19.69 27.64 10.83
C PHE A 76 19.72 29.17 11.00
N ASP A 77 20.83 29.69 11.50
CA ASP A 77 21.17 31.12 11.48
C ASP A 77 22.21 31.38 10.36
N PRO A 78 21.86 32.16 9.31
CA PRO A 78 22.75 32.44 8.16
C PRO A 78 24.11 33.05 8.51
N GLY A 79 24.27 33.64 9.69
CA GLY A 79 25.42 34.45 10.05
C GLY A 79 26.66 33.72 10.60
N THR A 80 26.59 32.41 10.90
CA THR A 80 27.56 31.80 11.85
C THR A 80 28.34 30.55 11.42
N SER A 81 28.23 30.02 10.19
CA SER A 81 29.02 28.81 9.87
C SER A 81 29.35 28.53 8.41
N SER A 82 30.48 27.85 8.21
CA SER A 82 30.91 27.13 7.01
C SER A 82 30.05 25.88 6.75
N TYR A 83 28.74 26.05 6.81
CA TYR A 83 27.76 24.98 6.87
C TYR A 83 27.56 24.31 5.51
N SER A 84 27.59 22.98 5.50
CA SER A 84 27.13 22.19 4.36
C SER A 84 25.81 21.51 4.71
N LEU A 85 24.73 21.91 4.03
CA LEU A 85 23.42 21.27 4.12
C LEU A 85 23.53 19.76 3.86
N GLU A 86 24.38 19.35 2.92
CA GLU A 86 24.65 17.95 2.61
C GLU A 86 25.17 17.19 3.84
N THR A 87 26.15 17.75 4.55
CA THR A 87 26.70 17.13 5.77
C THR A 87 25.64 16.99 6.86
N ALA A 88 24.76 17.98 7.01
CA ALA A 88 23.68 17.92 7.98
C ALA A 88 22.62 16.88 7.61
N VAL A 89 22.23 16.80 6.34
CA VAL A 89 21.31 15.78 5.84
C VAL A 89 21.89 14.37 6.06
N VAL A 90 23.17 14.16 5.74
CA VAL A 90 23.85 12.88 5.99
C VAL A 90 23.84 12.53 7.48
N SER A 91 24.06 13.51 8.36
CA SER A 91 23.97 13.31 9.81
C SER A 91 22.56 12.95 10.28
N GLU A 92 21.51 13.51 9.69
CA GLU A 92 20.13 13.16 10.02
C GLU A 92 19.74 11.77 9.50
N LEU A 93 20.21 11.40 8.31
CA LEU A 93 20.01 10.06 7.75
C LEU A 93 20.77 8.99 8.55
N SER A 94 21.96 9.28 9.10
CA SER A 94 22.69 8.33 9.95
C SER A 94 21.94 7.98 11.24
N LYS A 95 21.06 8.87 11.72
CA LYS A 95 20.19 8.68 12.89
C LYS A 95 18.79 8.13 12.53
N THR A 96 18.58 7.79 11.26
CA THR A 96 17.31 7.27 10.73
C THR A 96 17.45 5.79 10.36
N ARG A 97 16.44 4.98 10.66
CA ARG A 97 16.33 3.59 10.19
C ARG A 97 15.01 3.34 9.47
N PHE A 98 15.07 2.55 8.41
CA PHE A 98 13.93 2.17 7.56
C PHE A 98 13.53 0.71 7.82
N LEU A 99 12.23 0.48 7.92
CA LEU A 99 11.63 -0.83 8.15
C LEU A 99 10.46 -1.04 7.19
N GLY A 100 10.23 -2.28 6.77
CA GLY A 100 9.05 -2.65 6.00
C GLY A 100 7.90 -2.96 6.96
N VAL A 101 6.68 -2.62 6.56
CA VAL A 101 5.49 -3.02 7.32
C VAL A 101 5.10 -4.45 6.95
N GLY A 102 4.75 -5.25 7.96
CA GLY A 102 4.40 -6.66 7.80
C GLY A 102 5.52 -7.63 8.20
N THR A 103 5.36 -8.89 7.81
CA THR A 103 6.36 -9.96 8.02
C THR A 103 7.32 -10.02 6.82
N PRO A 104 8.46 -10.75 6.91
CA PRO A 104 9.39 -10.89 5.78
C PRO A 104 8.79 -11.45 4.49
N SER A 105 7.62 -12.10 4.55
CA SER A 105 6.88 -12.62 3.40
C SER A 105 5.89 -11.63 2.79
N GLU A 106 5.78 -10.42 3.35
CA GLU A 106 4.83 -9.39 2.91
C GLU A 106 5.49 -8.37 1.97
N SER A 107 4.67 -7.69 1.17
CA SER A 107 5.10 -6.76 0.11
C SER A 107 5.91 -5.58 0.65
N GLY A 108 5.63 -5.09 1.86
CA GLY A 108 6.36 -3.98 2.49
C GLY A 108 7.85 -4.25 2.68
N VAL A 109 8.25 -5.47 3.05
CA VAL A 109 9.68 -5.85 3.21
C VAL A 109 10.36 -6.00 1.85
N HIS A 110 9.65 -6.54 0.85
CA HIS A 110 10.16 -6.63 -0.51
C HIS A 110 10.43 -5.25 -1.13
N LEU A 111 9.58 -4.25 -0.83
CA LEU A 111 9.76 -2.88 -1.30
C LEU A 111 11.05 -2.22 -0.79
N LEU A 112 11.52 -2.57 0.42
CA LEU A 112 12.75 -1.97 0.98
C LEU A 112 13.97 -2.22 0.10
N TYR A 113 14.06 -3.37 -0.56
CA TYR A 113 15.17 -3.67 -1.46
C TYR A 113 15.23 -2.66 -2.61
N PHE A 114 14.10 -2.39 -3.27
CA PHE A 114 14.03 -1.38 -4.32
C PHE A 114 14.16 0.03 -3.77
N PHE A 115 13.54 0.32 -2.62
CA PHE A 115 13.64 1.63 -1.97
C PHE A 115 15.10 2.03 -1.72
N ARG A 116 15.93 1.09 -1.25
CA ARG A 116 17.37 1.30 -1.06
C ARG A 116 18.08 1.62 -2.37
N GLN A 117 17.85 0.82 -3.41
CA GLN A 117 18.50 0.98 -4.71
C GLN A 117 18.14 2.31 -5.36
N GLU A 118 16.85 2.61 -5.43
CA GLU A 118 16.31 3.78 -6.12
C GLU A 118 16.72 5.11 -5.46
N ASN A 119 17.03 5.07 -4.16
CA ASN A 119 17.38 6.25 -3.37
C ASN A 119 18.87 6.31 -3.00
N GLY A 120 19.71 5.39 -3.51
CA GLY A 120 21.15 5.40 -3.25
C GLY A 120 21.53 5.24 -1.77
N LEU A 121 20.69 4.56 -0.97
CA LEU A 121 20.90 4.44 0.47
C LEU A 121 21.81 3.27 0.83
N SER A 122 22.63 3.45 1.86
CA SER A 122 23.40 2.35 2.46
C SER A 122 22.47 1.29 3.07
N ALA A 123 22.87 0.02 2.98
CA ALA A 123 22.15 -1.07 3.63
C ALA A 123 22.09 -0.92 5.16
N GLU A 124 23.02 -0.19 5.77
CA GLU A 124 23.08 0.07 7.22
C GLU A 124 21.88 0.88 7.74
N HIS A 125 21.15 1.58 6.87
CA HIS A 125 19.93 2.28 7.26
C HIS A 125 18.72 1.34 7.40
N PHE A 126 18.82 0.08 6.99
CA PHE A 126 17.70 -0.87 6.97
C PHE A 126 17.88 -1.91 8.06
N VAL A 127 16.83 -2.13 8.86
CA VAL A 127 16.87 -3.03 10.02
C VAL A 127 15.56 -3.79 10.14
N ASP A 128 15.61 -4.96 10.77
CA ASP A 128 14.40 -5.60 11.31
C ASP A 128 14.06 -5.01 12.69
N GLN A 129 12.83 -5.19 13.16
CA GLN A 129 12.48 -4.80 14.53
C GLN A 129 13.39 -5.47 15.56
N ALA A 130 13.69 -6.77 15.39
CA ALA A 130 14.55 -7.51 16.31
C ALA A 130 15.96 -6.90 16.45
N ASP A 131 16.43 -6.16 15.43
CA ASP A 131 17.73 -5.50 15.46
C ASP A 131 17.73 -4.22 16.30
N LEU A 132 16.58 -3.63 16.62
CA LEU A 132 16.51 -2.35 17.34
C LEU A 132 17.02 -2.45 18.78
N LEU A 133 16.95 -3.64 19.36
CA LEU A 133 17.34 -3.91 20.73
C LEU A 133 18.55 -4.86 20.80
N LYS A 134 19.28 -4.76 21.91
CA LYS A 134 20.30 -5.73 22.31
C LYS A 134 20.19 -5.97 23.82
N VAL A 135 20.55 -7.17 24.27
CA VAL A 135 20.60 -7.50 25.70
C VAL A 135 21.59 -6.57 26.40
N ASP A 136 21.24 -6.06 27.59
CA ASP A 136 22.17 -5.30 28.42
C ASP A 136 23.24 -6.25 28.99
N PRO A 137 24.52 -6.12 28.58
CA PRO A 137 25.57 -7.01 29.07
C PRO A 137 25.84 -6.88 30.57
N ARG A 138 25.34 -5.81 31.21
CA ARG A 138 25.50 -5.56 32.65
C ARG A 138 24.46 -6.32 33.47
N ASP A 139 23.36 -6.73 32.86
CA ASP A 139 22.31 -7.48 33.50
C ASP A 139 22.51 -8.99 33.31
N LYS A 140 23.00 -9.65 34.36
CA LYS A 140 23.27 -11.09 34.35
C LYS A 140 22.01 -11.95 34.23
N SER A 141 20.81 -11.37 34.42
CA SER A 141 19.55 -12.09 34.22
C SER A 141 19.13 -12.16 32.75
N GLY A 142 19.70 -11.32 31.89
CA GLY A 142 19.33 -11.20 30.47
C GLY A 142 17.92 -10.62 30.24
N ALA A 143 17.29 -10.05 31.26
CA ALA A 143 15.92 -9.55 31.19
C ALA A 143 15.83 -8.08 30.73
N SER A 144 16.93 -7.33 30.74
CA SER A 144 16.96 -5.94 30.30
C SER A 144 17.61 -5.74 28.93
N PHE A 145 17.12 -4.72 28.24
CA PHE A 145 17.52 -4.37 26.88
C PHE A 145 18.06 -2.94 26.81
N LEU A 146 18.95 -2.72 25.84
CA LEU A 146 19.45 -1.42 25.43
C LEU A 146 19.10 -1.20 23.96
N LEU A 147 19.03 0.07 23.54
CA LEU A 147 18.98 0.41 22.12
C LEU A 147 20.27 -0.06 21.45
N ARG A 148 20.15 -0.78 20.34
CA ARG A 148 21.32 -1.15 19.52
C ARG A 148 21.99 0.08 18.92
N PHE A 149 21.18 1.07 18.56
CA PHE A 149 21.57 2.34 17.95
C PHE A 149 21.29 3.49 18.94
N PRO A 150 22.27 3.93 19.75
CA PRO A 150 22.04 4.91 20.80
C PRO A 150 21.69 6.32 20.29
N ASP A 151 22.11 6.63 19.07
CA ASP A 151 21.88 7.89 18.36
C ASP A 151 20.61 7.86 17.50
N LEU A 152 19.84 6.76 17.53
CA LEU A 152 18.59 6.63 16.80
C LEU A 152 17.60 7.73 17.19
N GLN A 153 17.17 8.49 16.19
CA GLN A 153 16.17 9.53 16.35
C GLN A 153 14.89 9.23 15.57
N ARG A 154 14.97 8.45 14.48
CA ARG A 154 13.84 8.26 13.57
C ARG A 154 13.71 6.82 13.09
N LEU A 155 12.50 6.30 13.16
CA LEU A 155 12.09 5.04 12.54
C LEU A 155 11.05 5.34 11.45
N VAL A 156 11.35 4.96 10.22
CA VAL A 156 10.49 5.17 9.05
C VAL A 156 9.99 3.82 8.54
N PHE A 157 8.69 3.61 8.63
CA PHE A 157 8.03 2.39 8.19
C PHE A 157 7.47 2.59 6.78
N ILE A 158 7.80 1.69 5.87
CA ILE A 158 7.42 1.75 4.46
C ILE A 158 6.47 0.60 4.14
N ASP A 159 5.40 0.94 3.43
CA ASP A 159 4.32 0.03 3.05
C ASP A 159 3.92 0.23 1.57
N ASP A 160 3.29 -0.76 0.96
CA ASP A 160 2.75 -0.62 -0.40
C ASP A 160 1.40 0.09 -0.39
N VAL A 161 0.45 -0.42 0.39
CA VAL A 161 -0.95 0.03 0.44
C VAL A 161 -1.46 0.09 1.87
N CYS A 162 -1.90 1.28 2.27
CA CYS A 162 -2.69 1.48 3.48
C CYS A 162 -4.19 1.47 3.13
N GLY A 163 -4.81 0.28 3.16
CA GLY A 163 -6.26 0.11 2.95
C GLY A 163 -7.08 0.67 4.12
N SER A 164 -7.25 -0.13 5.18
CA SER A 164 -7.97 0.26 6.41
C SER A 164 -7.10 0.93 7.47
N GLY A 165 -5.77 0.78 7.37
CA GLY A 165 -4.80 1.28 8.36
C GLY A 165 -4.59 0.38 9.58
N GLU A 166 -5.38 -0.69 9.74
CA GLU A 166 -5.32 -1.56 10.92
C GLU A 166 -3.97 -2.27 11.07
N THR A 167 -3.32 -2.66 9.97
CA THR A 167 -1.97 -3.25 10.01
C THR A 167 -0.97 -2.29 10.65
N ALA A 168 -0.96 -1.01 10.27
CA ALA A 168 -0.07 -0.01 10.85
C ALA A 168 -0.41 0.29 12.32
N VAL A 169 -1.71 0.33 12.67
CA VAL A 169 -2.15 0.48 14.06
C VAL A 169 -1.61 -0.65 14.92
N ARG A 170 -1.82 -1.90 14.50
CA ARG A 170 -1.29 -3.10 15.14
C ARG A 170 0.22 -3.02 15.25
N TYR A 171 0.93 -2.75 14.15
CA TYR A 171 2.40 -2.72 14.14
C TYR A 171 2.96 -1.69 15.12
N SER A 172 2.28 -0.55 15.31
CA SER A 172 2.73 0.51 16.21
C SER A 172 2.45 0.27 17.70
N LYS A 173 1.55 -0.69 18.02
CA LYS A 173 1.03 -0.90 19.38
C LYS A 173 1.28 -2.30 19.93
N GLU A 174 1.28 -3.30 19.05
CA GLU A 174 1.38 -4.71 19.37
C GLU A 174 2.81 -5.19 19.16
N GLY A 175 3.21 -6.21 19.93
CA GLY A 175 4.57 -6.73 19.95
C GLY A 175 5.47 -6.09 21.02
N PRO A 176 6.52 -6.79 21.48
CA PRO A 176 7.33 -6.34 22.61
C PRO A 176 8.34 -5.24 22.23
N ILE A 177 8.70 -5.12 20.94
CA ILE A 177 9.88 -4.35 20.54
C ILE A 177 9.64 -2.84 20.53
N LEU A 178 8.68 -2.34 19.74
CA LEU A 178 8.48 -0.89 19.62
C LEU A 178 8.05 -0.21 20.93
N PRO A 179 7.16 -0.79 21.76
CA PRO A 179 6.89 -0.25 23.08
C PRO A 179 8.15 -0.13 23.94
N GLU A 180 9.05 -1.11 23.88
CA GLU A 180 10.31 -1.11 24.63
C GLU A 180 11.32 -0.09 24.07
N VAL A 181 11.43 0.03 22.75
CA VAL A 181 12.25 1.07 22.09
C VAL A 181 11.81 2.47 22.54
N LEU A 182 10.51 2.73 22.54
CA LEU A 182 9.96 4.02 23.00
C LEU A 182 10.10 4.22 24.52
N ARG A 183 10.07 3.14 25.32
CA ARG A 183 10.35 3.21 26.75
C ARG A 183 11.79 3.64 27.01
N LEU A 184 12.75 3.10 26.25
CA LEU A 184 14.17 3.42 26.36
C LEU A 184 14.51 4.82 25.82
N ASN A 185 13.84 5.26 24.74
CA ASN A 185 13.96 6.62 24.24
C ASN A 185 12.59 7.14 23.73
N PRO A 186 11.85 7.91 24.55
CA PRO A 186 10.54 8.42 24.17
C PRO A 186 10.59 9.55 23.14
N LYS A 187 11.79 10.02 22.77
CA LYS A 187 11.97 11.07 21.75
C LYS A 187 12.09 10.52 20.33
N ILE A 188 12.19 9.20 20.15
CA ILE A 188 12.26 8.60 18.81
C ILE A 188 10.97 8.92 18.05
N GLU A 189 11.14 9.49 16.87
CA GLU A 189 10.04 9.76 15.95
C GLU A 189 9.68 8.51 15.17
N LEU A 190 8.40 8.14 15.19
CA LEU A 190 7.86 7.07 14.37
C LEU A 190 7.13 7.66 13.17
N HIS A 191 7.52 7.25 11.97
CA HIS A 191 6.91 7.68 10.72
C HIS A 191 6.32 6.48 9.97
N TYR A 192 5.14 6.63 9.38
CA TYR A 192 4.53 5.60 8.52
C TYR A 192 4.22 6.17 7.15
N TYR A 193 4.86 5.62 6.11
CA TYR A 193 4.68 6.05 4.74
C TYR A 193 4.30 4.88 3.84
N SER A 194 3.32 5.11 2.97
CA SER A 194 2.86 4.12 2.00
C SER A 194 2.92 4.69 0.58
N LEU A 195 3.00 3.83 -0.43
CA LEU A 195 2.86 4.31 -1.81
C LEU A 195 1.42 4.76 -2.08
N PHE A 196 0.44 3.98 -1.63
CA PHE A 196 -0.98 4.27 -1.75
C PHE A 196 -1.66 4.17 -0.41
N ALA A 197 -2.62 5.04 -0.14
CA ALA A 197 -3.48 4.90 1.02
C ALA A 197 -4.87 5.42 0.76
N THR A 198 -5.89 4.80 1.35
CA THR A 198 -7.20 5.45 1.39
C THR A 198 -7.18 6.60 2.40
N THR A 199 -7.96 7.65 2.15
CA THR A 199 -8.09 8.77 3.11
C THR A 199 -8.54 8.28 4.49
N ASP A 200 -9.47 7.32 4.55
CA ASP A 200 -9.94 6.75 5.82
C ASP A 200 -8.89 5.87 6.50
N GLY A 201 -8.11 5.12 5.71
CA GLY A 201 -6.96 4.35 6.20
C GLY A 201 -5.92 5.25 6.86
N LEU A 202 -5.49 6.32 6.20
CA LEU A 202 -4.58 7.31 6.79
C LEU A 202 -5.17 7.97 8.02
N ARG A 203 -6.46 8.32 8.00
CA ARG A 203 -7.13 8.88 9.18
C ARG A 203 -7.09 7.92 10.36
N THR A 204 -7.32 6.62 10.12
CA THR A 204 -7.20 5.57 11.12
C THR A 204 -5.78 5.50 11.67
N VAL A 205 -4.75 5.51 10.82
CA VAL A 205 -3.36 5.53 11.26
C VAL A 205 -3.07 6.77 12.11
N ARG A 206 -3.43 7.96 11.65
CA ARG A 206 -3.21 9.22 12.37
C ARG A 206 -3.85 9.25 13.75
N ASN A 207 -5.07 8.73 13.86
CA ASN A 207 -5.86 8.81 15.09
C ASN A 207 -5.61 7.65 16.06
N LYS A 208 -5.28 6.47 15.54
CA LYS A 208 -5.23 5.24 16.34
C LYS A 208 -3.83 4.63 16.47
N SER A 209 -2.82 5.05 15.72
CA SER A 209 -1.45 4.48 15.82
C SER A 209 -0.51 5.36 16.66
N LYS A 210 0.70 4.87 16.94
CA LYS A 210 1.80 5.68 17.51
C LYS A 210 2.51 6.57 16.48
N PHE A 211 2.25 6.40 15.19
CA PHE A 211 2.79 7.26 14.13
C PHE A 211 2.17 8.66 14.17
N GLY A 212 0.88 8.74 14.50
CA GLY A 212 0.17 10.03 14.60
C GLY A 212 0.19 10.81 13.28
N SER A 213 0.38 12.12 13.37
CA SER A 213 0.48 13.01 12.20
C SER A 213 1.70 12.77 11.32
N ARG A 214 2.70 12.00 11.77
CA ARG A 214 3.87 11.57 10.97
C ARG A 214 3.51 10.38 10.08
N SER A 215 2.36 10.46 9.42
CA SER A 215 1.89 9.43 8.50
C SER A 215 1.34 10.01 7.20
N GLY A 216 1.66 9.37 6.09
CA GLY A 216 1.34 9.87 4.76
C GLY A 216 1.44 8.81 3.67
N ALA A 217 1.04 9.20 2.46
CA ALA A 217 1.15 8.37 1.28
C ALA A 217 1.56 9.22 0.07
N VAL A 218 2.17 8.59 -0.93
CA VAL A 218 2.45 9.25 -2.23
C VAL A 218 1.13 9.54 -2.95
N PHE A 219 0.22 8.56 -2.95
CA PHE A 219 -1.15 8.74 -3.42
C PHE A 219 -2.15 8.52 -2.30
N GLU A 220 -2.90 9.57 -2.00
CA GLU A 220 -4.09 9.47 -1.15
C GLU A 220 -5.33 9.26 -2.03
N LEU A 221 -5.98 8.12 -1.83
CA LEU A 221 -7.16 7.66 -2.55
C LEU A 221 -8.39 8.07 -1.74
N ASP A 222 -8.99 9.19 -2.14
CA ASP A 222 -10.25 9.66 -1.58
C ASP A 222 -11.45 8.80 -2.04
N GLU A 223 -12.65 9.17 -1.58
CA GLU A 223 -13.89 8.47 -1.91
C GLU A 223 -14.18 8.41 -3.43
N SER A 224 -13.61 9.31 -4.24
CA SER A 224 -13.78 9.29 -5.70
C SER A 224 -13.08 8.10 -6.36
N TYR A 225 -12.06 7.52 -5.70
CA TYR A 225 -11.36 6.32 -6.15
C TYR A 225 -12.10 5.02 -5.82
N LYS A 226 -13.15 5.07 -4.98
CA LYS A 226 -14.06 3.94 -4.82
C LYS A 226 -14.91 3.80 -6.07
N SER A 227 -14.75 2.70 -6.77
CA SER A 227 -15.37 2.48 -8.09
C SER A 227 -16.89 2.33 -8.05
N MET A 228 -17.46 2.03 -6.88
CA MET A 228 -18.90 1.89 -6.67
C MET A 228 -19.44 2.91 -5.66
N SER A 229 -18.74 4.02 -5.39
CA SER A 229 -19.27 5.12 -4.57
C SER A 229 -20.16 6.06 -5.38
N ALA A 230 -21.00 6.85 -4.71
CA ALA A 230 -21.86 7.82 -5.37
C ALA A 230 -21.07 8.94 -6.08
N VAL A 231 -19.88 9.26 -5.57
CA VAL A 231 -18.96 10.27 -6.13
C VAL A 231 -17.83 9.64 -6.95
N SER A 232 -18.03 8.40 -7.40
CA SER A 232 -17.01 7.65 -8.12
C SER A 232 -16.62 8.38 -9.40
N ARG A 233 -15.32 8.65 -9.55
CA ARG A 233 -14.80 9.31 -10.75
C ARG A 233 -14.92 8.48 -12.01
N TYR A 234 -15.03 7.16 -11.86
CA TYR A 234 -15.18 6.22 -12.99
C TYR A 234 -16.62 6.15 -13.49
N LEU A 235 -17.59 6.50 -12.64
CA LEU A 235 -19.02 6.40 -12.94
C LEU A 235 -19.71 7.76 -12.97
N ASP A 236 -18.93 8.83 -13.20
CA ASP A 236 -19.44 10.17 -13.41
C ASP A 236 -20.34 10.19 -14.67
N PRO A 237 -21.65 10.44 -14.53
CA PRO A 237 -22.59 10.40 -15.65
C PRO A 237 -22.24 11.37 -16.78
N THR A 238 -21.48 12.43 -16.50
CA THR A 238 -21.07 13.42 -17.51
C THR A 238 -19.93 12.91 -18.41
N ASN A 239 -19.20 11.89 -17.95
CA ASN A 239 -18.01 11.34 -18.60
C ASN A 239 -18.19 9.88 -19.08
N LEU A 240 -19.37 9.28 -18.87
CA LEU A 240 -19.64 7.91 -19.28
C LEU A 240 -19.75 7.79 -20.82
N PRO A 241 -19.07 6.81 -21.44
CA PRO A 241 -19.24 6.53 -22.86
C PRO A 241 -20.68 6.11 -23.19
N PRO A 242 -21.19 6.42 -24.40
CA PRO A 242 -22.50 5.95 -24.85
C PRO A 242 -22.62 4.43 -24.72
N GLY A 243 -23.74 3.96 -24.17
CA GLY A 243 -24.01 2.54 -23.96
C GLY A 243 -23.47 1.95 -22.65
N ILE A 244 -22.78 2.76 -21.83
CA ILE A 244 -22.38 2.39 -20.46
C ILE A 244 -23.37 3.00 -19.46
N SER A 245 -23.84 2.17 -18.52
CA SER A 245 -24.73 2.53 -17.42
C SER A 245 -24.02 2.32 -16.08
N ALA A 246 -23.94 3.39 -15.27
CA ALA A 246 -23.39 3.32 -13.92
C ALA A 246 -24.12 2.28 -13.06
N ASP A 247 -25.45 2.23 -13.15
CA ASP A 247 -26.27 1.31 -12.37
C ASP A 247 -25.97 -0.14 -12.72
N LEU A 248 -25.75 -0.43 -14.00
CA LEU A 248 -25.38 -1.78 -14.42
C LEU A 248 -23.95 -2.15 -13.97
N VAL A 249 -23.00 -1.21 -14.02
CA VAL A 249 -21.66 -1.47 -13.46
C VAL A 249 -21.74 -1.82 -11.97
N ARG A 250 -22.47 -1.04 -11.18
CA ARG A 250 -22.68 -1.28 -9.74
C ARG A 250 -23.37 -2.62 -9.50
N LYS A 251 -24.46 -2.88 -10.21
CA LYS A 251 -25.23 -4.13 -10.12
C LYS A 251 -24.37 -5.34 -10.45
N MET A 252 -23.56 -5.27 -11.50
CA MET A 252 -22.62 -6.31 -11.90
C MET A 252 -21.56 -6.56 -10.82
N ALA A 253 -20.91 -5.50 -10.33
CA ALA A 253 -19.91 -5.62 -9.28
C ALA A 253 -20.49 -6.25 -8.01
N SER A 254 -21.69 -5.83 -7.59
CA SER A 254 -22.37 -6.41 -6.42
C SER A 254 -22.79 -7.86 -6.63
N ILE A 255 -23.51 -8.21 -7.71
CA ILE A 255 -24.05 -9.56 -7.90
C ILE A 255 -22.93 -10.60 -8.05
N TYR A 256 -21.95 -10.33 -8.91
CA TYR A 256 -20.84 -11.24 -9.13
C TYR A 256 -19.89 -11.23 -7.92
N GLY A 257 -19.64 -10.06 -7.34
CA GLY A 257 -18.85 -9.91 -6.11
C GLY A 257 -19.43 -10.70 -4.94
N THR A 258 -20.73 -10.59 -4.67
CA THR A 258 -21.42 -11.38 -3.62
C THR A 258 -21.37 -12.86 -3.89
N SER A 259 -21.44 -13.28 -5.16
CA SER A 259 -21.24 -14.69 -5.50
C SER A 259 -19.84 -15.16 -5.13
N LEU A 260 -18.81 -14.36 -5.42
CA LEU A 260 -17.41 -14.74 -5.22
C LEU A 260 -16.98 -14.65 -3.76
N LEU A 261 -17.24 -13.51 -3.11
CA LEU A 261 -16.86 -13.23 -1.73
C LEU A 261 -18.04 -12.54 -1.01
N PRO A 262 -18.99 -13.29 -0.44
CA PRO A 262 -20.20 -12.74 0.18
C PRO A 262 -19.95 -11.68 1.26
N ASN A 263 -18.88 -11.84 2.05
CA ASN A 263 -18.53 -10.92 3.14
C ASN A 263 -17.89 -9.61 2.64
N HIS A 264 -17.27 -9.64 1.46
CA HIS A 264 -16.51 -8.53 0.90
C HIS A 264 -16.77 -8.41 -0.61
N PRO A 265 -18.04 -8.22 -1.03
CA PRO A 265 -18.43 -8.33 -2.44
C PRO A 265 -17.76 -7.27 -3.32
N LEU A 266 -17.41 -6.13 -2.73
CA LEU A 266 -16.75 -5.02 -3.40
C LEU A 266 -15.30 -4.81 -2.91
N GLY A 267 -14.71 -5.83 -2.28
CA GLY A 267 -13.37 -5.78 -1.73
C GLY A 267 -13.36 -5.66 -0.21
N TYR A 268 -12.22 -5.98 0.40
CA TYR A 268 -12.03 -5.96 1.85
C TYR A 268 -12.33 -4.58 2.43
N GLU A 269 -13.11 -4.55 3.53
CA GLU A 269 -13.58 -3.32 4.20
C GLU A 269 -14.26 -2.32 3.24
N ASP A 270 -14.98 -2.82 2.23
CA ASP A 270 -15.65 -1.99 1.21
C ASP A 270 -14.70 -1.01 0.50
N GLY A 271 -13.50 -1.50 0.16
CA GLY A 271 -12.49 -0.71 -0.52
C GLY A 271 -12.90 -0.26 -1.93
N GLN A 272 -13.58 -1.12 -2.69
CA GLN A 272 -14.08 -0.83 -4.05
C GLN A 272 -13.00 -0.34 -5.02
N LEU A 273 -11.74 -0.70 -4.80
CA LEU A 273 -10.62 -0.14 -5.56
C LEU A 273 -10.48 -0.84 -6.92
N LEU A 274 -9.88 -0.13 -7.88
CA LEU A 274 -9.59 -0.62 -9.23
C LEU A 274 -8.10 -0.44 -9.52
N PHE A 275 -7.26 -1.09 -8.74
CA PHE A 275 -5.84 -1.14 -9.05
C PHE A 275 -5.16 -2.45 -8.66
N GLY A 276 -3.98 -2.68 -9.22
CA GLY A 276 -3.15 -3.83 -8.93
C GLY A 276 -1.68 -3.57 -9.24
N PHE A 277 -0.84 -4.46 -8.72
CA PHE A 277 0.60 -4.37 -8.86
C PHE A 277 1.16 -5.50 -9.72
N HIS A 278 2.42 -5.34 -10.12
CA HIS A 278 3.20 -6.41 -10.72
C HIS A 278 3.18 -7.72 -9.91
N HIS A 279 3.35 -7.62 -8.60
CA HIS A 279 3.52 -8.79 -7.75
C HIS A 279 2.19 -9.33 -7.17
N ASN A 280 1.14 -8.51 -7.06
CA ASN A 280 -0.14 -8.93 -6.48
C ASN A 280 -1.28 -7.95 -6.79
N THR A 281 -2.53 -8.41 -6.68
CA THR A 281 -3.71 -7.52 -6.66
C THR A 281 -4.20 -7.38 -5.21
N PRO A 282 -4.33 -6.16 -4.65
CA PRO A 282 -4.89 -5.92 -3.32
C PRO A 282 -6.30 -6.49 -3.16
N ASP A 283 -6.64 -6.99 -1.98
CA ASP A 283 -8.00 -7.46 -1.65
C ASP A 283 -8.99 -6.32 -1.43
N ASN A 284 -8.53 -5.09 -1.26
CA ASN A 284 -9.38 -3.90 -1.34
C ASN A 284 -9.90 -3.63 -2.76
N SER A 285 -9.31 -4.25 -3.79
CA SER A 285 -9.82 -4.15 -5.17
C SER A 285 -11.02 -5.07 -5.39
N LEU A 286 -11.84 -4.78 -6.41
CA LEU A 286 -13.05 -5.57 -6.68
C LEU A 286 -12.73 -7.07 -6.91
N PRO A 287 -13.40 -8.01 -6.20
CA PRO A 287 -13.14 -9.45 -6.34
C PRO A 287 -13.36 -9.99 -7.76
N ILE A 288 -14.26 -9.39 -8.54
CA ILE A 288 -14.49 -9.78 -9.94
C ILE A 288 -13.24 -9.63 -10.82
N ILE A 289 -12.24 -8.84 -10.38
CA ILE A 289 -10.96 -8.68 -11.09
C ILE A 289 -9.99 -9.83 -10.76
N TRP A 290 -9.93 -10.25 -9.50
CA TRP A 290 -8.81 -11.04 -8.99
C TRP A 290 -9.13 -12.36 -8.30
N ALA A 291 -10.38 -12.55 -7.90
CA ALA A 291 -10.80 -13.77 -7.23
C ALA A 291 -10.55 -14.98 -8.13
N SER A 292 -10.26 -16.09 -7.50
CA SER A 292 -10.05 -17.37 -8.14
C SER A 292 -10.67 -18.45 -7.26
N PRO A 293 -10.79 -19.71 -7.72
CA PRO A 293 -11.46 -20.75 -6.93
C PRO A 293 -10.90 -20.92 -5.52
N GLU A 294 -9.60 -20.63 -5.32
CA GLU A 294 -8.95 -20.66 -4.00
C GLU A 294 -9.49 -19.59 -3.02
N HIS A 295 -10.05 -18.49 -3.54
CA HIS A 295 -10.60 -17.38 -2.76
C HIS A 295 -12.12 -17.44 -2.64
N SER A 296 -12.81 -18.04 -3.63
CA SER A 296 -14.26 -17.97 -3.79
C SER A 296 -14.97 -19.28 -3.48
N SER A 297 -14.53 -19.99 -2.42
CA SER A 297 -15.13 -21.26 -1.97
C SER A 297 -15.34 -22.28 -3.10
N GLY A 298 -14.39 -22.39 -4.03
CA GLY A 298 -14.44 -23.32 -5.16
C GLY A 298 -15.27 -22.86 -6.37
N ILE A 299 -15.87 -21.65 -6.34
CA ILE A 299 -16.54 -21.08 -7.51
C ILE A 299 -15.53 -20.91 -8.64
N ARG A 300 -15.86 -21.46 -9.81
CA ARG A 300 -15.06 -21.27 -11.02
C ARG A 300 -15.17 -19.83 -11.48
N TRP A 301 -14.09 -19.08 -11.29
CA TRP A 301 -13.91 -17.73 -11.80
C TRP A 301 -12.51 -17.61 -12.38
N THR A 302 -12.41 -17.12 -13.61
CA THR A 302 -11.12 -16.85 -14.25
C THR A 302 -10.73 -15.41 -13.97
N PRO A 303 -9.71 -15.11 -13.14
CA PRO A 303 -9.30 -13.73 -12.86
C PRO A 303 -8.56 -13.10 -14.05
N ILE A 304 -8.76 -11.79 -14.25
CA ILE A 304 -7.95 -11.03 -15.21
C ILE A 304 -6.59 -10.66 -14.57
N PHE A 305 -6.56 -10.25 -13.31
CA PHE A 305 -5.33 -10.03 -12.53
C PHE A 305 -5.34 -10.90 -11.28
N ARG A 306 -4.41 -11.86 -11.13
CA ARG A 306 -4.46 -12.80 -10.01
C ARG A 306 -4.07 -12.13 -8.68
N ARG A 307 -4.76 -12.50 -7.60
CA ARG A 307 -4.26 -12.38 -6.22
C ARG A 307 -3.67 -13.72 -5.77
N TYR A 308 -2.53 -13.70 -5.09
CA TYR A 308 -1.95 -14.92 -4.53
C TYR A 308 -2.42 -15.09 -3.07
N PRO A 309 -2.93 -16.27 -2.70
CA PRO A 309 -3.39 -16.52 -1.34
C PRO A 309 -2.22 -16.51 -0.36
N LYS A 310 -2.47 -16.04 0.87
CA LYS A 310 -1.48 -16.00 1.95
C LYS A 310 -1.39 -17.31 2.77
N GLY A 311 -2.21 -18.31 2.45
CA GLY A 311 -2.28 -19.60 3.16
C GLY A 311 -1.81 -20.78 2.31
N LEU A 312 -1.56 -21.92 2.98
CA LEU A 312 -1.28 -23.20 2.31
C LEU A 312 -2.45 -23.56 1.40
N GLY A 313 -2.18 -23.70 0.11
CA GLY A 313 -3.10 -24.34 -0.83
C GLY A 313 -3.16 -25.83 -0.51
N LEU A 314 -4.13 -26.22 0.31
CA LEU A 314 -4.54 -27.61 0.52
C LEU A 314 -5.89 -27.84 -0.15
#